data_AF-A0A965ICT4-F1
#
_entry.id   AF-A0A965ICT4-F1
#
_cell.length_a   1.000
_cell.length_b   1.000
_cell.length_c   1.000
_cell.angle_alpha   90.00
_cell.angle_beta   90.00
_cell.angle_gamma   90.00
#
_symmetry.space_group_name_H-M   'P 1'
#
loop_
_entity.id
_entity.type
_entity.pdbx_description
1 polymer ?
#
loop_
_entity_poly.entity_id
_entity_poly.type
_entity_poly.pdbx_seq_one_letter_code
_entity_poly.pdbx_strand_id
1 'polypeptide(L)'
;MTRPETFTKVEPVSVVEQVAALSCADALHQRENPLVLFTAALLFTHGGFDRDPVAEFDARFPAESEDLRPFYVDLAREGEYFFSGFGAMPAPGRQRTINWDKRVYCIDQRRKDECFEFLGGIAYSAPKAKLFANSFLHVVSVPDPTSKIGQFLDVTVIGVMSNSFVVYLEPQWNAPAIVRKVSTAQPNLIPHSIHAAGILGGFTGKDPLDMRDE
;
A
#
# COMPACT_ATOMS: atom_id res chain seq x y z
N MET A 1 -29.19 -21.87 16.76
CA MET A 1 -29.09 -21.30 15.39
C MET A 1 -27.85 -21.85 14.75
N THR A 2 -28.03 -22.65 13.70
CA THR A 2 -27.00 -23.41 12.98
C THR A 2 -26.20 -22.45 12.10
N ARG A 3 -24.86 -22.58 12.10
CA ARG A 3 -23.96 -21.81 11.23
C ARG A 3 -24.29 -22.11 9.77
N PRO A 4 -24.38 -21.12 8.86
CA PRO A 4 -24.51 -21.39 7.43
C PRO A 4 -23.21 -22.04 6.94
N GLU A 5 -23.32 -23.28 6.48
CA GLU A 5 -22.28 -23.99 5.74
C GLU A 5 -22.29 -23.52 4.28
N THR A 6 -21.56 -22.45 3.98
CA THR A 6 -21.26 -22.08 2.58
C THR A 6 -19.80 -21.72 2.44
N PHE A 7 -18.94 -22.72 2.62
CA PHE A 7 -17.68 -22.78 1.89
C PHE A 7 -17.60 -24.18 1.28
N THR A 8 -17.83 -24.26 -0.03
CA THR A 8 -17.51 -25.46 -0.79
C THR A 8 -16.01 -25.63 -0.73
N LYS A 9 -15.54 -26.66 -0.04
CA LYS A 9 -14.14 -27.10 -0.11
C LYS A 9 -13.86 -27.39 -1.59
N VAL A 10 -13.07 -26.53 -2.24
CA VAL A 10 -12.61 -26.77 -3.60
C VAL A 10 -11.69 -27.98 -3.53
N GLU A 11 -12.08 -29.10 -4.13
CA GLU A 11 -11.19 -30.23 -4.28
C GLU A 11 -9.94 -29.78 -5.04
N PRO A 12 -8.73 -30.20 -4.64
CA PRO A 12 -7.52 -29.84 -5.35
C PRO A 12 -7.65 -30.32 -6.79
N VAL A 13 -7.68 -29.36 -7.72
CA VAL A 13 -7.78 -29.63 -9.15
C VAL A 13 -6.56 -30.45 -9.57
N SER A 14 -6.77 -31.75 -9.82
CA SER A 14 -5.75 -32.71 -10.22
C SER A 14 -5.53 -32.72 -11.74
N VAL A 15 -5.68 -31.58 -12.41
CA VAL A 15 -5.37 -31.43 -13.83
C VAL A 15 -4.34 -30.32 -13.98
N VAL A 16 -3.11 -30.68 -13.68
CA VAL A 16 -1.91 -29.88 -13.92
C VAL A 16 -1.58 -29.98 -15.40
N GLU A 17 -2.38 -29.37 -16.27
CA GLU A 17 -2.03 -29.22 -17.69
C GLU A 17 -2.80 -28.02 -18.28
N GLN A 18 -2.08 -26.91 -18.43
CA GLN A 18 -2.42 -25.75 -19.27
C GLN A 18 -3.52 -24.77 -18.83
N VAL A 19 -3.66 -24.47 -17.53
CA VAL A 19 -4.07 -23.10 -17.20
C VAL A 19 -2.84 -22.23 -17.48
N ALA A 20 -2.84 -21.50 -18.60
CA ALA A 20 -1.87 -20.43 -18.79
C ALA A 20 -1.94 -19.56 -17.53
N ALA A 21 -0.89 -19.56 -16.72
CA ALA A 21 -0.86 -18.74 -15.51
C ALA A 21 -1.04 -17.28 -15.97
N LEU A 22 -2.25 -16.77 -15.78
CA LEU A 22 -2.60 -15.38 -16.05
C LEU A 22 -1.70 -14.52 -15.14
N SER A 23 -1.13 -13.47 -15.71
CA SER A 23 -0.44 -12.47 -14.90
C SER A 23 -1.45 -11.76 -13.99
N CYS A 24 -0.97 -11.10 -12.94
CA CYS A 24 -1.79 -10.25 -12.10
C CYS A 24 -2.46 -9.15 -12.92
N ALA A 25 -1.73 -8.52 -13.85
CA ALA A 25 -2.26 -7.50 -14.74
C ALA A 25 -3.39 -8.05 -15.63
N ASP A 26 -3.21 -9.22 -16.23
CA ASP A 26 -4.23 -9.85 -17.07
C ASP A 26 -5.48 -10.23 -16.25
N ALA A 27 -5.27 -10.79 -15.06
CA ALA A 27 -6.35 -11.14 -14.15
C ALA A 27 -7.15 -9.92 -13.70
N LEU A 28 -6.51 -8.77 -13.50
CA LEU A 28 -7.18 -7.51 -13.14
C LEU A 28 -7.96 -6.92 -14.32
N HIS A 29 -7.41 -6.95 -15.53
CA HIS A 29 -8.08 -6.43 -16.73
C HIS A 29 -9.33 -7.23 -17.13
N GLN A 30 -9.39 -8.53 -16.81
CA GLN A 30 -10.51 -9.39 -17.17
C GLN A 30 -11.71 -9.30 -16.21
N ARG A 31 -11.63 -8.50 -15.13
CA ARG A 31 -12.72 -8.41 -14.16
C ARG A 31 -13.85 -7.52 -14.68
N GLU A 32 -15.09 -7.98 -14.45
CA GLU A 32 -16.28 -7.16 -14.67
C GLU A 32 -16.29 -5.90 -13.78
N ASN A 33 -15.78 -6.03 -12.55
CA ASN A 33 -15.63 -4.93 -11.59
C ASN A 33 -14.15 -4.55 -11.47
N PRO A 34 -13.76 -3.33 -11.89
CA PRO A 34 -12.38 -2.89 -11.82
C PRO A 34 -11.92 -2.74 -10.37
N LEU A 35 -10.68 -3.14 -10.14
CA LEU A 35 -10.01 -3.02 -8.85
C LEU A 35 -8.92 -1.97 -8.92
N VAL A 36 -8.69 -1.29 -7.80
CA VAL A 36 -7.55 -0.39 -7.61
C VAL A 36 -6.54 -1.07 -6.71
N LEU A 37 -5.29 -1.08 -7.15
CA LEU A 37 -4.17 -1.55 -6.34
C LEU A 37 -3.65 -0.43 -5.45
N PHE A 38 -3.36 -0.77 -4.20
CA PHE A 38 -2.70 0.15 -3.30
C PHE A 38 -1.75 -0.55 -2.32
N THR A 39 -0.85 0.21 -1.71
CA THR A 39 0.00 -0.28 -0.63
C THR A 39 0.05 0.70 0.54
N ALA A 40 -0.33 0.19 1.71
CA ALA A 40 -0.19 0.88 3.00
C ALA A 40 1.10 0.45 3.74
N ALA A 41 2.00 -0.29 3.10
CA ALA A 41 3.21 -0.84 3.72
C ALA A 41 4.09 0.22 4.41
N LEU A 42 4.14 1.46 3.90
CA LEU A 42 4.85 2.56 4.53
C LEU A 42 4.21 3.00 5.85
N LEU A 43 2.88 2.94 5.97
CA LEU A 43 2.19 3.17 7.25
C LEU A 43 2.64 2.14 8.29
N PHE A 44 2.70 0.86 7.90
CA PHE A 44 3.11 -0.23 8.81
C PHE A 44 4.57 -0.13 9.23
N THR A 45 5.46 0.13 8.27
CA THR A 45 6.92 0.10 8.48
C THR A 45 7.47 1.38 9.08
N HIS A 46 6.80 2.53 8.87
CA HIS A 46 7.31 3.86 9.26
C HIS A 46 6.30 4.73 10.00
N GLY A 47 5.03 4.32 10.10
CA GLY A 47 3.96 5.10 10.74
C GLY A 47 3.77 4.82 12.23
N GLY A 48 4.30 3.71 12.76
CA GLY A 48 4.27 3.44 14.20
C GLY A 48 2.86 3.24 14.77
N PHE A 49 1.92 2.76 13.95
CA PHE A 49 0.53 2.50 14.37
C PHE A 49 0.43 1.35 15.36
N ASP A 50 -0.54 1.44 16.26
CA ASP A 50 -0.94 0.38 17.19
C ASP A 50 -2.00 -0.57 16.60
N ARG A 51 -2.65 -0.15 15.50
CA ARG A 51 -3.67 -0.91 14.78
C ARG A 51 -3.44 -0.92 13.28
N ASP A 52 -4.04 -1.91 12.61
CA ASP A 52 -4.00 -2.04 11.15
C ASP A 52 -4.95 -0.99 10.52
N PRO A 53 -4.41 0.03 9.82
CA PRO A 53 -5.23 1.12 9.27
C PRO A 53 -6.21 0.65 8.19
N VAL A 54 -5.90 -0.45 7.47
CA VAL A 54 -6.81 -1.00 6.46
C VAL A 54 -7.98 -1.71 7.14
N ALA A 55 -7.71 -2.42 8.24
CA ALA A 55 -8.78 -3.02 9.06
C ALA A 55 -9.64 -1.97 9.76
N GLU A 56 -9.05 -0.86 10.23
CA GLU A 56 -9.80 0.26 10.81
C GLU A 56 -10.69 0.97 9.79
N PHE A 57 -10.24 1.15 8.55
CA PHE A 57 -11.10 1.63 7.47
C PHE A 57 -12.32 0.73 7.29
N ASP A 58 -12.09 -0.56 7.09
CA ASP A 58 -13.15 -1.54 6.82
C ASP A 58 -14.14 -1.66 8.00
N ALA A 59 -13.67 -1.50 9.24
CA ALA A 59 -14.53 -1.46 10.42
C ALA A 59 -15.38 -0.18 10.53
N ARG A 60 -14.85 0.98 10.11
CA ARG A 60 -15.53 2.29 10.21
C ARG A 60 -16.46 2.57 9.04
N PHE A 61 -16.17 1.98 7.88
CA PHE A 61 -16.93 2.16 6.64
C PHE A 61 -17.38 0.78 6.11
N PRO A 62 -18.30 0.10 6.84
CA PRO A 62 -18.71 -1.25 6.50
C PRO A 62 -19.29 -1.30 5.09
N ALA A 63 -18.84 -2.26 4.29
CA ALA A 63 -19.32 -2.44 2.93
C ALA A 63 -20.68 -3.15 2.87
N GLU A 64 -21.46 -2.86 1.83
CA GLU A 64 -22.73 -3.54 1.56
C GLU A 64 -22.56 -5.02 1.19
N SER A 65 -21.38 -5.40 0.69
CA SER A 65 -21.01 -6.78 0.38
C SER A 65 -19.52 -7.03 0.64
N GLU A 66 -19.14 -8.30 0.78
CA GLU A 66 -17.73 -8.66 1.00
C GLU A 66 -16.83 -8.33 -0.19
N ASP A 67 -17.36 -8.38 -1.42
CA ASP A 67 -16.61 -8.08 -2.65
C ASP A 67 -16.14 -6.63 -2.75
N LEU A 68 -16.76 -5.73 -1.98
CA LEU A 68 -16.45 -4.32 -1.93
C LEU A 68 -15.36 -3.98 -0.90
N ARG A 69 -14.98 -4.92 -0.04
CA ARG A 69 -14.03 -4.69 1.05
C ARG A 69 -12.60 -4.75 0.54
N PRO A 70 -11.65 -4.03 1.18
CA PRO A 70 -10.25 -4.21 0.87
C PRO A 70 -9.80 -5.65 1.14
N PHE A 71 -9.02 -6.20 0.22
CA PHE A 71 -8.34 -7.48 0.41
C PHE A 71 -6.88 -7.37 -0.05
N TYR A 72 -6.07 -8.39 0.19
CA TYR A 72 -4.67 -8.38 -0.21
C TYR A 72 -4.32 -9.58 -1.08
N VAL A 73 -3.30 -9.39 -1.91
CA VAL A 73 -2.66 -10.42 -2.72
C VAL A 73 -1.21 -10.55 -2.26
N ASP A 74 -0.81 -11.77 -1.91
CA ASP A 74 0.57 -12.12 -1.56
C ASP A 74 1.19 -12.94 -2.69
N LEU A 75 2.39 -12.57 -3.15
CA LEU A 75 3.15 -13.39 -4.09
C LEU A 75 3.64 -14.67 -3.43
N ALA A 76 3.34 -15.81 -4.05
CA ALA A 76 3.66 -17.13 -3.50
C ALA A 76 5.10 -17.56 -3.79
N ARG A 77 5.65 -17.22 -4.97
CA ARG A 77 6.95 -17.73 -5.41
C ARG A 77 8.09 -16.98 -4.78
N GLU A 78 9.20 -17.69 -4.58
CA GLU A 78 10.46 -17.09 -4.15
C GLU A 78 11.06 -16.26 -5.29
N GLY A 79 11.67 -15.12 -4.96
CA GLY A 79 12.24 -14.19 -5.94
C GLY A 79 11.23 -13.22 -6.59
N GLU A 80 9.92 -13.45 -6.46
CA GLU A 80 8.88 -12.53 -6.93
C GLU A 80 8.55 -11.48 -5.85
N TYR A 81 8.60 -10.20 -6.23
CA TYR A 81 8.32 -9.05 -5.37
C TYR A 81 7.61 -7.94 -6.14
N PHE A 82 6.63 -7.29 -5.53
CA PHE A 82 6.05 -6.04 -6.07
C PHE A 82 6.94 -4.84 -5.75
N PHE A 83 7.59 -4.87 -4.58
CA PHE A 83 8.38 -3.77 -4.04
C PHE A 83 9.69 -4.28 -3.46
N SER A 84 10.55 -3.37 -3.01
CA SER A 84 11.79 -3.72 -2.33
C SER A 84 12.10 -2.73 -1.20
N GLY A 85 12.57 -3.24 -0.07
CA GLY A 85 13.01 -2.44 1.07
C GLY A 85 11.97 -2.22 2.15
N PHE A 86 10.78 -2.82 2.06
CA PHE A 86 9.86 -2.88 3.21
C PHE A 86 10.28 -3.94 4.21
N GLY A 87 10.70 -5.10 3.73
CA GLY A 87 11.05 -6.24 4.56
C GLY A 87 9.84 -6.95 5.19
N ALA A 88 10.14 -7.77 6.20
CA ALA A 88 9.17 -8.67 6.83
C ALA A 88 8.91 -8.26 8.28
N MET A 89 7.67 -7.91 8.60
CA MET A 89 7.25 -7.57 9.97
C MET A 89 5.75 -7.83 10.16
N PRO A 90 5.27 -8.07 11.39
CA PRO A 90 3.84 -8.18 11.65
C PRO A 90 3.13 -6.84 11.42
N ALA A 91 1.87 -6.91 11.01
CA ALA A 91 0.97 -5.76 11.14
C ALA A 91 0.66 -5.50 12.62
N PRO A 92 0.41 -4.24 13.03
CA PRO A 92 0.01 -3.93 14.39
C PRO A 92 -1.18 -4.76 14.86
N GLY A 93 -1.08 -5.28 16.08
CA GLY A 93 -2.08 -6.17 16.67
C GLY A 93 -2.07 -7.61 16.13
N ARG A 94 -1.13 -7.98 15.24
CA ARG A 94 -0.99 -9.35 14.71
C ARG A 94 0.35 -9.97 15.12
N GLN A 95 0.36 -11.29 15.31
CA GLN A 95 1.60 -12.04 15.63
C GLN A 95 2.30 -12.57 14.37
N ARG A 96 1.55 -12.80 13.28
CA ARG A 96 2.10 -13.37 12.06
C ARG A 96 2.89 -12.31 11.29
N THR A 97 4.15 -12.64 11.00
CA THR A 97 5.01 -11.83 10.11
C THR A 97 4.44 -11.80 8.69
N ILE A 98 4.42 -10.61 8.10
CA ILE A 98 4.01 -10.35 6.72
C ILE A 98 5.25 -9.88 5.97
N ASN A 99 5.51 -10.42 4.78
CA ASN A 99 6.50 -9.86 3.87
C ASN A 99 5.82 -8.77 3.02
N TRP A 100 6.11 -7.52 3.35
CA TRP A 100 5.47 -6.36 2.73
C TRP A 100 5.97 -6.09 1.31
N ASP A 101 7.16 -6.61 0.94
CA ASP A 101 7.67 -6.53 -0.43
C ASP A 101 6.85 -7.41 -1.41
N LYS A 102 6.08 -8.37 -0.87
CA LYS A 102 5.26 -9.32 -1.63
C LYS A 102 3.76 -9.06 -1.58
N ARG A 103 3.33 -8.08 -0.79
CA ARG A 103 1.92 -7.81 -0.54
C ARG A 103 1.47 -6.54 -1.25
N VAL A 104 0.40 -6.64 -2.01
CA VAL A 104 -0.36 -5.49 -2.51
C VAL A 104 -1.80 -5.62 -2.02
N TYR A 105 -2.44 -4.50 -1.71
CA TYR A 105 -3.87 -4.47 -1.42
C TYR A 105 -4.66 -4.15 -2.68
N CYS A 106 -5.90 -4.63 -2.70
CA CYS A 106 -6.88 -4.40 -3.74
C CYS A 106 -8.15 -3.85 -3.09
N ILE A 107 -8.82 -2.92 -3.76
CA ILE A 107 -10.16 -2.45 -3.40
C ILE A 107 -11.01 -2.26 -4.66
N ASP A 108 -12.31 -2.46 -4.55
CA ASP A 108 -13.25 -2.11 -5.62
C ASP A 108 -13.16 -0.62 -5.96
N GLN A 109 -13.11 -0.31 -7.26
CA GLN A 109 -13.02 1.06 -7.78
C GLN A 109 -14.07 2.00 -7.16
N ARG A 110 -15.28 1.50 -6.86
CA ARG A 110 -16.39 2.29 -6.28
C ARG A 110 -16.09 2.79 -4.87
N ARG A 111 -15.25 2.08 -4.12
CA ARG A 111 -14.88 2.39 -2.73
C ARG A 111 -13.49 3.06 -2.61
N LYS A 112 -12.80 3.28 -3.74
CA LYS A 112 -11.42 3.76 -3.72
C LYS A 112 -11.29 5.12 -3.03
N ASP A 113 -12.21 6.04 -3.29
CA ASP A 113 -12.11 7.42 -2.80
C ASP A 113 -12.29 7.46 -1.28
N GLU A 114 -13.29 6.76 -0.73
CA GLU A 114 -13.48 6.62 0.72
C GLU A 114 -12.24 6.00 1.40
N CYS A 115 -11.68 4.95 0.80
CA CYS A 115 -10.50 4.28 1.33
C CYS A 115 -9.27 5.20 1.32
N PHE A 116 -9.04 5.90 0.22
CA PHE A 116 -7.87 6.74 0.06
C PHE A 116 -7.99 8.06 0.82
N GLU A 117 -9.18 8.62 0.96
CA GLU A 117 -9.43 9.75 1.86
C GLU A 117 -9.18 9.35 3.31
N PHE A 118 -9.66 8.17 3.74
CA PHE A 118 -9.41 7.68 5.09
C PHE A 118 -7.92 7.44 5.34
N LEU A 119 -7.26 6.65 4.47
CA LEU A 119 -5.85 6.28 4.64
C LEU A 119 -4.90 7.46 4.41
N GLY A 120 -5.24 8.36 3.49
CA GLY A 120 -4.48 9.57 3.18
C GLY A 120 -4.69 10.68 4.21
N GLY A 121 -5.79 10.65 4.96
CA GLY A 121 -6.09 11.56 6.07
C GLY A 121 -5.50 11.14 7.42
N ILE A 122 -4.72 10.06 7.48
CA ILE A 122 -4.14 9.58 8.73
C ILE A 122 -3.02 10.53 9.19
N ALA A 123 -3.20 11.07 10.39
CA ALA A 123 -2.20 11.81 11.13
C ALA A 123 -1.89 11.08 12.44
N TYR A 124 -0.62 11.04 12.83
CA TYR A 124 -0.22 10.47 14.12
C TYR A 124 0.81 11.34 14.83
N SER A 125 0.75 11.31 16.16
CA SER A 125 1.68 12.01 17.03
C SER A 125 2.13 11.09 18.16
N ALA A 126 3.44 11.04 18.39
CA ALA A 126 4.04 10.40 19.55
C ALA A 126 4.83 11.45 20.35
N PRO A 127 4.18 12.14 21.33
CA PRO A 127 4.79 13.25 22.06
C PRO A 127 6.08 12.87 22.79
N LYS A 128 6.13 11.65 23.37
CA LYS A 128 7.33 11.13 24.05
C LYS A 128 8.54 11.01 23.11
N ALA A 129 8.30 10.71 21.84
CA ALA A 129 9.31 10.60 20.81
C ALA A 129 9.49 11.92 20.01
N LYS A 130 8.72 12.97 20.33
CA LYS A 130 8.63 14.22 19.55
C LYS A 130 8.41 13.99 18.06
N LEU A 131 7.63 12.95 17.73
CA LEU A 131 7.34 12.56 16.35
C LEU A 131 5.92 13.02 16.00
N PHE A 132 5.80 13.68 14.86
CA PHE A 132 4.52 13.98 14.23
C PHE A 132 4.64 13.57 12.76
N ALA A 133 3.64 12.87 12.24
CA ALA A 133 3.59 12.57 10.82
C ALA A 133 2.18 12.48 10.27
N ASN A 134 2.08 12.75 8.98
CA ASN A 134 0.87 12.64 8.17
C ASN A 134 1.13 11.70 6.98
N SER A 135 0.07 11.14 6.44
CA SER A 135 0.10 10.41 5.17
C SER A 135 -0.06 11.33 3.96
N PHE A 136 0.36 10.83 2.81
CA PHE A 136 0.05 11.42 1.50
C PHE A 136 -0.10 10.30 0.46
N LEU A 137 -0.63 10.63 -0.71
CA LEU A 137 -0.88 9.67 -1.78
C LEU A 137 -0.04 10.00 -3.01
N HIS A 138 0.48 8.98 -3.67
CA HIS A 138 1.01 9.07 -5.03
C HIS A 138 0.88 7.73 -5.74
N VAL A 139 1.03 7.72 -7.07
CA VAL A 139 0.92 6.49 -7.87
C VAL A 139 2.31 6.10 -8.35
N VAL A 140 2.63 4.81 -8.27
CA VAL A 140 3.86 4.23 -8.81
C VAL A 140 3.49 3.10 -9.75
N SER A 141 4.09 3.09 -10.94
CA SER A 141 4.01 1.97 -11.87
C SER A 141 5.12 0.97 -11.55
N VAL A 142 4.77 -0.26 -11.22
CA VAL A 142 5.71 -1.34 -10.89
C VAL A 142 5.63 -2.46 -11.93
N PRO A 143 6.73 -3.15 -12.26
CA PRO A 143 6.66 -4.34 -13.10
C PRO A 143 5.73 -5.38 -12.45
N ASP A 144 4.86 -6.02 -13.23
CA ASP A 144 4.10 -7.18 -12.76
C ASP A 144 5.06 -8.38 -12.63
N PRO A 145 5.38 -8.84 -11.41
CA PRO A 145 6.35 -9.92 -11.21
C PRO A 145 5.87 -11.27 -11.74
N THR A 146 4.58 -11.41 -12.04
CA THR A 146 3.99 -12.62 -12.61
C THR A 146 3.88 -12.59 -14.13
N SER A 147 4.12 -11.42 -14.75
CA SER A 147 4.02 -11.24 -16.19
C SER A 147 5.25 -11.76 -16.94
N LYS A 148 5.00 -12.53 -18.01
CA LYS A 148 6.05 -13.01 -18.93
C LYS A 148 6.40 -12.02 -20.04
N ILE A 149 5.57 -11.01 -20.27
CA ILE A 149 5.68 -10.06 -21.39
C ILE A 149 6.04 -8.63 -20.92
N GLY A 150 6.42 -8.47 -19.64
CA GLY A 150 6.82 -7.17 -19.08
C GLY A 150 5.68 -6.16 -18.88
N GLN A 151 4.49 -6.61 -18.46
CA GLN A 151 3.41 -5.72 -18.03
C GLN A 151 3.77 -4.95 -16.76
N PHE A 152 3.05 -3.85 -16.54
CA PHE A 152 3.19 -2.99 -15.37
C PHE A 152 1.84 -2.87 -14.64
N LEU A 153 1.91 -2.58 -13.35
CA LEU A 153 0.79 -2.37 -12.44
C LEU A 153 0.90 -0.97 -11.84
N ASP A 154 -0.17 -0.19 -11.95
CA ASP A 154 -0.24 1.09 -11.25
C ASP A 154 -0.76 0.85 -9.83
N VAL A 155 0.06 1.24 -8.85
CA VAL A 155 -0.22 1.07 -7.42
C VAL A 155 -0.30 2.42 -6.74
N THR A 156 -1.42 2.68 -6.06
CA THR A 156 -1.55 3.85 -5.18
C THR A 156 -0.76 3.60 -3.89
N VAL A 157 0.20 4.46 -3.60
CA VAL A 157 1.09 4.35 -2.45
C VAL A 157 0.64 5.35 -1.39
N ILE A 158 0.47 4.86 -0.16
CA ILE A 158 0.22 5.72 0.99
C ILE A 158 1.57 6.02 1.66
N GLY A 159 2.17 7.16 1.30
CA GLY A 159 3.43 7.65 1.83
C GLY A 159 3.31 8.19 3.26
N VAL A 160 4.46 8.39 3.92
CA VAL A 160 4.51 8.99 5.27
C VAL A 160 5.46 10.19 5.27
N MET A 161 4.97 11.30 5.79
CA MET A 161 5.69 12.56 5.93
C MET A 161 5.67 12.98 7.39
N SER A 162 6.83 12.97 8.02
CA SER A 162 7.02 13.37 9.40
C SER A 162 7.84 14.64 9.53
N ASN A 163 7.90 15.17 10.75
CA ASN A 163 8.83 16.25 11.09
C ASN A 163 10.32 15.86 10.98
N SER A 164 10.65 14.57 10.83
CA SER A 164 12.05 14.08 10.78
C SER A 164 12.44 13.38 9.47
N PHE A 165 11.46 12.92 8.69
CA PHE A 165 11.68 12.24 7.42
C PHE A 165 10.45 12.28 6.51
N VAL A 166 10.67 12.11 5.22
CA VAL A 166 9.66 11.73 4.23
C VAL A 166 10.02 10.34 3.71
N VAL A 167 9.05 9.43 3.63
CA VAL A 167 9.23 8.09 3.07
C VAL A 167 8.17 7.80 2.01
N TYR A 168 8.62 7.30 0.87
CA TYR A 168 7.81 6.99 -0.31
C TYR A 168 8.40 5.81 -1.08
N LEU A 169 7.68 5.35 -2.11
CA LEU A 169 8.22 4.39 -3.08
C LEU A 169 8.78 5.12 -4.29
N GLU A 170 10.05 4.89 -4.57
CA GLU A 170 10.76 5.40 -5.74
C GLU A 170 10.68 4.37 -6.88
N PRO A 171 10.12 4.73 -8.05
CA PRO A 171 10.05 3.83 -9.19
C PRO A 171 11.46 3.45 -9.66
N GLN A 172 11.62 2.21 -10.12
CA GLN A 172 12.86 1.70 -10.70
C GLN A 172 12.59 1.19 -12.11
N TRP A 173 13.57 1.39 -13.01
CA TRP A 173 13.47 0.86 -14.37
C TRP A 173 13.61 -0.67 -14.35
N ASN A 174 12.57 -1.39 -14.79
CA ASN A 174 12.53 -2.86 -14.86
C ASN A 174 12.89 -3.58 -13.54
N ALA A 175 12.62 -2.94 -12.40
CA ALA A 175 12.83 -3.52 -11.09
C ALA A 175 11.69 -3.11 -10.13
N PRO A 176 11.47 -3.85 -9.04
CA PRO A 176 10.52 -3.44 -8.01
C PRO A 176 10.80 -2.02 -7.51
N ALA A 177 9.75 -1.24 -7.26
CA ALA A 177 9.91 0.08 -6.66
C ALA A 177 10.54 -0.05 -5.26
N ILE A 178 11.46 0.85 -4.93
CA ILE A 178 12.25 0.78 -3.69
C ILE A 178 11.73 1.76 -2.65
N VAL A 179 11.80 1.37 -1.38
CA VAL A 179 11.53 2.28 -0.27
C VAL A 179 12.63 3.34 -0.20
N ARG A 180 12.23 4.61 -0.33
CA ARG A 180 13.11 5.77 -0.21
C ARG A 180 12.75 6.57 1.02
N LYS A 181 13.72 6.75 1.92
CA LYS A 181 13.59 7.58 3.13
C LYS A 181 14.53 8.77 3.05
N VAL A 182 13.99 9.98 3.11
CA VAL A 182 14.73 11.25 3.05
C VAL A 182 14.58 11.98 4.38
N SER A 183 15.68 12.45 4.95
CA SER A 183 15.65 13.22 6.20
C SER A 183 15.18 14.66 5.97
N THR A 184 14.33 15.19 6.85
CA THR A 184 13.93 16.62 6.82
C THR A 184 15.08 17.57 7.15
N ALA A 185 16.16 17.07 7.76
CA ALA A 185 17.40 17.84 7.92
C ALA A 185 18.12 18.12 6.59
N GLN A 186 17.66 17.53 5.47
CA GLN A 186 18.18 17.76 4.13
C GLN A 186 17.09 18.43 3.25
N PRO A 187 16.70 19.68 3.57
CA PRO A 187 15.49 20.30 3.01
C PRO A 187 15.53 20.42 1.48
N ASN A 188 16.71 20.58 0.88
CA ASN A 188 16.84 20.69 -0.58
C ASN A 188 16.56 19.37 -1.31
N LEU A 189 16.71 18.22 -0.65
CA LEU A 189 16.47 16.92 -1.28
C LEU A 189 14.98 16.60 -1.36
N ILE A 190 14.17 17.13 -0.45
CA ILE A 190 12.77 16.76 -0.35
C ILE A 190 11.94 17.27 -1.54
N PRO A 191 11.97 18.56 -1.93
CA PRO A 191 11.25 19.03 -3.11
C PRO A 191 11.71 18.30 -4.38
N HIS A 192 13.02 18.08 -4.56
CA HIS A 192 13.52 17.34 -5.72
C HIS A 192 13.02 15.89 -5.75
N SER A 193 13.03 15.20 -4.61
CA SER A 193 12.54 13.82 -4.47
C SER A 193 11.02 13.71 -4.63
N ILE A 194 10.26 14.65 -4.07
CA ILE A 194 8.79 14.70 -4.10
C ILE A 194 8.28 15.05 -5.51
N HIS A 195 8.85 16.08 -6.14
CA HIS A 195 8.47 16.48 -7.50
C HIS A 195 8.82 15.41 -8.53
N ALA A 196 9.99 14.77 -8.42
CA ALA A 196 10.38 13.68 -9.32
C ALA A 196 9.48 12.45 -9.19
N ALA A 197 8.89 12.22 -8.02
CA ALA A 197 7.98 11.11 -7.76
C ALA A 197 6.50 11.42 -8.07
N GLY A 198 6.19 12.60 -8.61
CA GLY A 198 4.81 13.01 -8.91
C GLY A 198 3.94 13.18 -7.65
N ILE A 199 4.56 13.30 -6.47
CA ILE A 199 3.88 13.54 -5.21
C ILE A 199 3.47 15.02 -5.20
N LEU A 200 2.20 15.30 -5.51
CA LEU A 200 1.64 16.64 -5.38
C LEU A 200 1.26 16.87 -3.90
N GLY A 201 2.21 17.32 -3.09
CA GLY A 201 2.00 17.66 -1.68
C GLY A 201 2.37 19.11 -1.39
N GLY A 202 1.53 19.81 -0.62
CA GLY A 202 1.78 21.17 -0.08
C GLY A 202 2.91 21.25 0.96
N PHE A 203 3.92 20.39 0.87
CA PHE A 203 5.05 20.35 1.78
C PHE A 203 6.05 21.44 1.40
N THR A 204 6.06 22.53 2.16
CA THR A 204 6.95 23.67 1.92
C THR A 204 8.35 23.48 2.51
N GLY A 205 8.61 22.35 3.17
CA GLY A 205 9.85 22.11 3.92
C GLY A 205 9.94 22.86 5.25
N LYS A 206 8.90 23.61 5.63
CA LYS A 206 8.78 24.26 6.95
C LYS A 206 8.23 23.27 7.98
N ASP A 207 8.66 23.40 9.23
CA ASP A 207 8.07 22.66 10.35
C ASP A 207 6.56 22.97 10.40
N PRO A 208 5.66 21.97 10.41
CA PRO A 208 4.23 22.22 10.59
C PRO A 208 3.90 22.92 11.93
N LEU A 209 4.83 22.94 12.89
CA LEU A 209 4.74 23.73 14.12
C LEU A 209 5.19 25.19 13.97
N ASP A 210 5.93 25.52 12.92
CA ASP A 210 6.30 26.90 12.55
C ASP A 210 5.18 27.62 11.78
N MET A 211 4.06 26.93 11.48
CA MET A 211 2.86 27.51 10.88
C MET A 211 1.99 28.25 11.91
N ARG A 212 2.61 28.92 12.89
CA ARG A 212 1.90 29.83 13.79
C ARG A 212 2.02 31.26 13.26
N ASP A 213 0.85 31.82 13.00
CA ASP A 213 0.54 33.24 12.80
C ASP A 213 1.06 33.90 11.52
N GLU A 214 0.31 33.69 10.42
CA GLU A 214 -0.13 34.77 9.53
C GLU A 214 -1.63 34.59 9.19
#